data_AF-A0A7S0L8M5-F1
#
_entry.id   AF-A0A7S0L8M5-F1
#
_cell.length_a   1.000
_cell.length_b   1.000
_cell.length_c   1.000
_cell.angle_alpha   90.00
_cell.angle_beta   90.00
_cell.angle_gamma   90.00
#
_symmetry.space_group_name_H-M   'P 1'
#
loop_
_entity.id
_entity.type
_entity.pdbx_description
1 polymer ?
#
loop_
_entity_poly.entity_id
_entity_poly.type
_entity_poly.pdbx_seq_one_letter_code
_entity_poly.pdbx_strand_id
1 'polypeptide(L)'
;RWDGRHGGRSHWLLQLKRAEDAIELGCVLVKLEEAVHGMQTSADVSEKPPWRHSGHAHIGKSARRFFRKDKKSSDWLVSDGKIVAYLPADGSDPALWHLAHSDGDEEDLEEGEVLFAIANAADGALEPSADEIVFMDSLAEQKRKEGNEDDDDGDDVDDDEEAEEEEDDGGESSAGSSGAVSESGTLWKSAEARARWVGVMRAPSSLHAVALGLASLKAHVVLFKPALERKPSKTQYKEASANTAQHYHANAFGATSSEASKGGEKKGTAAPRRFSPEELKALRDGHRRFAGQKGKAGGSWTSKTLETFNFHPLRTERSLLQKWEKMK
;
A
#
# COMPACT_ATOMS: atom_id res chain seq x y z
N ARG A 1 0.49 -23.48 27.07
CA ARG A 1 1.74 -23.45 26.27
C ARG A 1 1.82 -24.76 25.51
N TRP A 2 1.90 -24.71 24.17
CA TRP A 2 2.20 -25.91 23.37
C TRP A 2 3.64 -26.30 23.71
N ASP A 3 3.81 -27.18 24.69
CA ASP A 3 5.12 -27.76 24.94
C ASP A 3 5.39 -28.76 23.82
N GLY A 4 6.57 -28.76 23.23
CA GLY A 4 6.93 -29.68 22.15
C GLY A 4 6.93 -31.17 22.54
N ARG A 5 6.27 -31.55 23.64
CA ARG A 5 6.06 -32.93 24.06
C ARG A 5 5.00 -33.57 23.16
N HIS A 6 5.16 -34.87 22.89
CA HIS A 6 4.38 -35.69 21.95
C HIS A 6 2.84 -35.71 22.14
N GLY A 7 2.27 -34.94 23.07
CA GLY A 7 0.83 -34.78 23.27
C GLY A 7 0.22 -33.46 22.76
N GLY A 8 1.00 -32.43 22.45
CA GLY A 8 0.46 -31.10 22.11
C GLY A 8 -0.49 -31.10 20.91
N ARG A 9 -0.08 -31.77 19.81
CA ARG A 9 -0.91 -31.94 18.61
C ARG A 9 -2.19 -32.74 18.90
N SER A 10 -2.07 -33.87 19.60
CA SER A 10 -3.22 -34.73 19.92
C SER A 10 -4.23 -34.01 20.81
N HIS A 11 -3.74 -33.24 21.78
CA HIS A 11 -4.56 -32.42 22.66
C HIS A 11 -5.25 -31.27 21.90
N TRP A 12 -4.54 -30.60 20.99
CA TRP A 12 -5.13 -29.58 20.13
C TRP A 12 -6.19 -30.16 19.20
N LEU A 13 -5.92 -31.29 18.54
CA LEU A 13 -6.90 -31.99 17.70
C LEU A 13 -8.13 -32.44 18.50
N LEU A 14 -7.95 -32.85 19.76
CA LEU A 14 -9.06 -33.20 20.63
C LEU A 14 -9.91 -31.98 21.00
N GLN A 15 -9.29 -30.82 21.27
CA GLN A 15 -10.03 -29.58 21.48
C GLN A 15 -10.81 -29.17 20.23
N LEU A 16 -10.20 -29.27 19.04
CA LEU A 16 -10.86 -28.98 17.78
C LEU A 16 -12.09 -29.86 17.55
N LYS A 17 -11.99 -31.16 17.87
CA LYS A 17 -13.12 -32.12 17.76
C LYS A 17 -14.23 -31.88 18.78
N ARG A 18 -13.90 -31.25 19.92
CA ARG A 18 -14.83 -30.99 21.02
C ARG A 18 -15.47 -29.61 20.95
N ALA A 19 -14.96 -28.72 20.10
CA ALA A 19 -15.51 -27.39 19.98
C ALA A 19 -16.95 -27.47 19.44
N GLU A 20 -17.89 -26.90 20.19
CA GLU A 20 -19.33 -26.96 19.88
C GLU A 20 -19.81 -25.71 19.12
N ASP A 21 -19.05 -24.62 19.20
CA ASP A 21 -19.40 -23.34 18.57
C ASP A 21 -18.21 -22.63 17.91
N ALA A 22 -18.50 -21.51 17.25
CA ALA A 22 -17.51 -20.70 16.57
C ALA A 22 -16.48 -20.07 17.53
N ILE A 23 -16.88 -19.69 18.74
CA ILE A 23 -16.01 -19.03 19.73
C ILE A 23 -14.96 -20.02 20.22
N GLU A 24 -15.38 -21.25 20.55
CA GLU A 24 -14.49 -22.33 20.96
C GLU A 24 -13.50 -22.69 19.84
N LEU A 25 -13.99 -22.83 18.60
CA LEU A 25 -13.13 -23.06 17.43
C LEU A 25 -12.11 -21.92 17.25
N GLY A 26 -12.56 -20.67 17.34
CA GLY A 26 -11.70 -19.49 17.25
C GLY A 26 -10.61 -19.48 18.33
N CYS A 27 -10.97 -19.78 19.57
CA CYS A 27 -10.02 -19.90 20.69
C CYS A 27 -9.00 -21.04 20.48
N VAL A 28 -9.41 -22.17 19.87
CA VAL A 28 -8.50 -23.26 19.49
C VAL A 28 -7.53 -22.84 18.38
N LEU A 29 -7.98 -22.02 17.42
CA LEU A 29 -7.11 -21.43 16.38
C LEU A 29 -6.12 -20.42 16.94
N VAL A 30 -6.52 -19.57 17.91
CA VAL A 30 -5.60 -18.63 18.58
C VAL A 30 -4.45 -19.38 19.25
N LYS A 31 -4.71 -20.53 19.90
CA LYS A 31 -3.64 -21.35 20.50
C LYS A 31 -2.66 -21.91 19.47
N LEU A 32 -3.14 -22.25 18.27
CA LEU A 32 -2.28 -22.69 17.17
C LEU A 32 -1.45 -21.51 16.66
N GLU A 33 -2.08 -20.36 16.44
CA GLU A 33 -1.40 -19.13 16.02
C GLU A 33 -0.31 -18.74 17.02
N GLU A 34 -0.59 -18.69 18.33
CA GLU A 34 0.39 -18.37 19.36
C GLU A 34 1.60 -19.32 19.35
N ALA A 35 1.36 -20.60 19.08
CA ALA A 35 2.43 -21.59 18.98
C ALA A 35 3.31 -21.36 17.75
N VAL A 36 2.71 -21.06 16.59
CA VAL A 36 3.44 -20.75 15.36
C VAL A 36 4.16 -19.41 15.46
N HIS A 37 3.48 -18.37 15.96
CA HIS A 37 4.05 -17.03 16.20
C HIS A 37 5.24 -17.11 17.15
N GLY A 38 5.17 -17.94 18.20
CA GLY A 38 6.29 -18.18 19.10
C GLY A 38 7.54 -18.81 18.45
N MET A 39 7.46 -19.29 17.21
CA MET A 39 8.62 -19.76 16.43
C MET A 39 9.33 -18.63 15.67
N GLN A 40 8.80 -17.41 15.71
CA GLN A 40 9.35 -16.31 14.93
C GLN A 40 10.73 -15.88 15.44
N THR A 41 11.58 -15.49 14.50
CA THR A 41 12.97 -15.07 14.79
C THR A 41 13.12 -13.56 14.80
N SER A 42 12.13 -12.84 14.28
CA SER A 42 12.10 -11.38 14.21
C SER A 42 10.98 -10.83 15.07
N ALA A 43 11.15 -9.63 15.61
CA ALA A 43 10.07 -8.93 16.29
C ALA A 43 8.98 -8.54 15.29
N ASP A 44 7.73 -8.48 15.76
CA ASP A 44 6.62 -7.95 14.95
C ASP A 44 6.93 -6.50 14.54
N VAL A 45 6.66 -6.18 13.28
CA VAL A 45 6.80 -4.82 12.76
C VAL A 45 5.50 -4.05 13.00
N SER A 46 5.58 -2.75 13.27
CA SER A 46 4.39 -1.89 13.38
C SER A 46 3.91 -1.51 11.98
N GLU A 47 2.60 -1.59 11.73
CA GLU A 47 1.95 -0.99 10.55
C GLU A 47 2.06 0.53 10.57
N LYS A 48 2.03 1.12 11.77
CA LYS A 48 2.16 2.57 11.93
C LYS A 48 3.60 2.97 11.60
N PRO A 49 3.80 3.99 10.75
CA PRO A 49 5.10 4.59 10.57
C PRO A 49 5.68 4.96 11.93
N PRO A 50 7.01 4.88 12.11
CA PRO A 50 7.68 5.15 13.39
C PRO A 50 7.72 6.66 13.71
N TRP A 51 6.53 7.27 13.81
CA TRP A 51 6.34 8.65 14.21
C TRP A 51 6.98 8.91 15.57
N ARG A 52 7.84 9.92 15.61
CA ARG A 52 8.55 10.35 16.80
C ARG A 52 7.82 11.54 17.41
N HIS A 53 7.41 11.41 18.67
CA HIS A 53 6.77 12.49 19.44
C HIS A 53 7.78 13.37 20.20
N SER A 54 9.08 13.16 19.97
CA SER A 54 10.16 13.97 20.56
C SER A 54 11.41 13.92 19.68
N GLY A 55 12.33 14.87 19.88
CA GLY A 55 13.66 14.85 19.27
C GLY A 55 13.83 15.69 18.00
N HIS A 56 12.75 16.27 17.45
CA HIS A 56 12.84 17.27 16.39
C HIS A 56 12.48 18.66 16.93
N ALA A 57 13.20 19.70 16.49
CA ALA A 57 13.03 21.08 16.97
C ALA A 57 11.68 21.72 16.63
N HIS A 58 10.85 21.07 15.81
CA HIS A 58 9.54 21.57 15.39
C HIS A 58 8.40 20.96 16.19
N ILE A 59 8.64 19.83 16.87
CA ILE A 59 7.61 19.20 17.70
C ILE A 59 7.23 20.16 18.82
N GLY A 60 5.93 20.35 18.98
CA GLY A 60 5.34 21.24 19.96
C GLY A 60 5.20 22.70 19.52
N LYS A 61 5.68 23.08 18.33
CA LYS A 61 5.45 24.43 17.79
C LYS A 61 4.02 24.57 17.28
N SER A 62 3.45 25.75 17.49
CA SER A 62 2.21 26.17 16.83
C SER A 62 2.46 26.32 15.34
N ALA A 63 1.47 25.93 14.53
CA ALA A 63 1.51 26.02 13.09
C ALA A 63 0.15 26.55 12.58
N ARG A 64 0.20 27.41 11.56
CA ARG A 64 -0.96 28.03 10.93
C ARG A 64 -0.93 27.77 9.44
N ARG A 65 -1.97 27.12 8.94
CA ARG A 65 -2.16 26.82 7.52
C ARG A 65 -3.23 27.68 6.89
N PHE A 66 -3.05 27.95 5.60
CA PHE A 66 -4.02 28.64 4.77
C PHE A 66 -4.57 27.71 3.69
N PHE A 67 -5.88 27.74 3.49
CA PHE A 67 -6.57 26.98 2.46
C PHE A 67 -7.43 27.92 1.63
N ARG A 68 -7.45 27.74 0.31
CA ARG A 68 -8.35 28.52 -0.54
C ARG A 68 -9.78 28.04 -0.34
N LYS A 69 -10.74 28.95 -0.08
CA LYS A 69 -12.17 28.59 0.00
C LYS A 69 -12.68 27.98 -1.31
N ASP A 70 -12.23 28.53 -2.42
CA ASP A 70 -12.51 28.02 -3.76
C ASP A 70 -11.32 28.30 -4.69
N LYS A 71 -11.31 27.71 -5.90
CA LYS A 71 -10.20 27.84 -6.85
C LYS A 71 -10.04 29.25 -7.43
N LYS A 72 -11.04 30.12 -7.33
CA LYS A 72 -11.12 31.44 -8.00
C LYS A 72 -11.11 32.63 -7.01
N SER A 73 -11.25 32.36 -5.73
CA SER A 73 -11.38 33.34 -4.67
C SER A 73 -10.03 33.67 -4.07
N SER A 74 -9.88 34.93 -3.70
CA SER A 74 -8.77 35.45 -2.90
C SER A 74 -8.96 35.21 -1.40
N ASP A 75 -10.08 34.63 -0.98
CA ASP A 75 -10.37 34.35 0.43
C ASP A 75 -9.61 33.11 0.92
N TRP A 76 -8.94 33.28 2.06
CA TRP A 76 -8.23 32.22 2.76
C TRP A 76 -9.00 31.75 3.99
N LEU A 77 -9.07 30.44 4.18
CA LEU A 77 -9.42 29.80 5.44
C LEU A 77 -8.15 29.61 6.24
N VAL A 78 -8.17 30.03 7.50
CA VAL A 78 -7.06 29.86 8.44
C VAL A 78 -7.35 28.65 9.29
N SER A 79 -6.38 27.73 9.39
CA SER A 79 -6.46 26.62 10.33
C SER A 79 -5.22 26.58 11.23
N ASP A 80 -5.47 26.63 12.53
CA ASP A 80 -4.44 26.60 13.57
C ASP A 80 -4.31 25.21 14.16
N GLY A 81 -3.06 24.80 14.41
CA GLY A 81 -2.73 23.52 15.02
C GLY A 81 -1.36 23.50 15.67
N LYS A 82 -0.93 22.29 16.04
CA LYS A 82 0.35 22.03 16.67
C LYS A 82 1.04 20.84 16.03
N ILE A 83 2.35 20.95 15.79
CA ILE A 83 3.14 19.81 15.32
C ILE A 83 3.31 18.82 16.47
N VAL A 84 2.76 17.61 16.35
CA VAL A 84 2.71 16.61 17.43
C VAL A 84 3.61 15.39 17.19
N ALA A 85 4.03 15.16 15.95
CA ALA A 85 4.96 14.08 15.62
C ALA A 85 5.80 14.40 14.38
N TYR A 86 6.87 13.64 14.21
CA TYR A 86 7.80 13.71 13.09
C TYR A 86 8.18 12.30 12.61
N LEU A 87 8.08 12.07 11.31
CA LEU A 87 8.56 10.88 10.63
C LEU A 87 9.85 11.23 9.87
N PRO A 88 11.00 10.66 10.25
CA PRO A 88 12.24 10.87 9.51
C PRO A 88 12.12 10.45 8.05
N ALA A 89 12.89 11.09 7.17
CA ALA A 89 13.04 10.65 5.79
C ALA A 89 13.54 9.20 5.75
N ASP A 90 13.02 8.42 4.79
CA ASP A 90 13.40 7.03 4.57
C ASP A 90 13.60 6.76 3.07
N GLY A 91 14.85 6.53 2.67
CA GLY A 91 15.20 6.32 1.27
C GLY A 91 14.85 7.53 0.39
N SER A 92 13.89 7.35 -0.52
CA SER A 92 13.37 8.40 -1.40
C SER A 92 12.24 9.24 -0.79
N ASP A 93 11.67 8.78 0.32
CA ASP A 93 10.51 9.42 0.92
C ASP A 93 10.98 10.59 1.80
N PRO A 94 10.48 11.83 1.56
CA PRO A 94 10.86 12.98 2.36
C PRO A 94 10.36 12.82 3.79
N ALA A 95 10.98 13.57 4.70
CA ALA A 95 10.52 13.60 6.08
C ALA A 95 9.13 14.27 6.16
N LEU A 96 8.29 13.78 7.08
CA LEU A 96 6.94 14.28 7.30
C LEU A 96 6.74 14.74 8.75
N TRP A 97 5.89 15.73 8.94
CA TRP A 97 5.48 16.22 10.25
C TRP A 97 3.98 16.14 10.39
N HIS A 98 3.53 15.59 11.51
CA HIS A 98 2.12 15.44 11.80
C HIS A 98 1.61 16.69 12.54
N LEU A 99 0.68 17.40 11.92
CA LEU A 99 -0.04 18.57 12.43
C LEU A 99 -1.41 18.13 12.96
N ALA A 100 -1.66 18.37 14.24
CA ALA A 100 -3.00 18.21 14.83
C ALA A 100 -3.67 19.59 14.95
N HIS A 101 -4.82 19.74 14.31
CA HIS A 101 -5.62 20.95 14.32
C HIS A 101 -6.51 21.03 15.56
N SER A 102 -6.95 22.25 15.91
CA SER A 102 -7.77 22.48 17.09
C SER A 102 -9.20 21.91 17.02
N ASP A 103 -9.68 21.62 15.81
CA ASP A 103 -10.98 21.00 15.52
C ASP A 103 -10.93 19.46 15.54
N GLY A 104 -9.75 18.88 15.74
CA GLY A 104 -9.53 17.43 15.78
C GLY A 104 -9.17 16.80 14.43
N ASP A 105 -9.05 17.59 13.37
CA ASP A 105 -8.50 17.13 12.10
C ASP A 105 -6.96 17.03 12.17
N GLU A 106 -6.39 16.18 11.34
CA GLU A 106 -4.97 15.84 11.33
C GLU A 106 -4.42 15.90 9.90
N GLU A 107 -3.23 16.48 9.73
CA GLU A 107 -2.54 16.61 8.44
C GLU A 107 -1.07 16.19 8.55
N ASP A 108 -0.53 15.58 7.49
CA ASP A 108 0.89 15.31 7.34
C ASP A 108 1.51 16.35 6.40
N LEU A 109 2.55 17.04 6.86
CA LEU A 109 3.20 18.14 6.17
C LEU A 109 4.64 17.78 5.79
N GLU A 110 5.08 18.21 4.61
CA GLU A 110 6.49 18.19 4.24
C GLU A 110 7.27 19.34 4.89
N GLU A 111 8.61 19.30 4.84
CA GLU A 111 9.48 20.28 5.53
C GLU A 111 9.17 21.72 5.12
N GLY A 112 8.99 21.98 3.83
CA GLY A 112 8.65 23.31 3.32
C GLY A 112 7.33 23.84 3.88
N GLU A 113 6.30 22.99 3.90
CA GLU A 113 4.98 23.33 4.47
C GLU A 113 5.06 23.64 5.97
N VAL A 114 5.84 22.86 6.72
CA VAL A 114 6.04 23.04 8.16
C VAL A 114 6.71 24.38 8.48
N LEU A 115 7.72 24.76 7.69
CA LEU A 115 8.44 26.01 7.89
C LEU A 115 7.54 27.23 7.67
N PHE A 116 6.75 27.24 6.58
CA PHE A 116 5.75 28.28 6.35
C PHE A 116 4.72 28.31 7.47
N ALA A 117 4.16 27.15 7.84
CA ALA A 117 3.10 27.10 8.85
C ALA A 117 3.57 27.58 10.23
N ILE A 118 4.79 27.24 10.64
CA ILE A 118 5.37 27.73 11.91
C ILE A 118 5.62 29.24 11.85
N ALA A 119 6.15 29.76 10.74
CA ALA A 119 6.38 31.19 10.57
C ALA A 119 5.05 31.96 10.63
N ASN A 120 4.03 31.49 9.92
CA ASN A 120 2.69 32.08 9.91
C ASN A 120 2.05 32.13 11.30
N ALA A 121 2.22 31.08 12.10
CA ALA A 121 1.74 31.06 13.48
C ALA A 121 2.52 32.01 14.40
N ALA A 122 3.84 32.09 14.23
CA ALA A 122 4.69 32.97 15.01
C ALA A 122 4.41 34.46 14.72
N ASP A 123 4.17 34.80 13.46
CA ASP A 123 3.91 36.16 13.00
C ASP A 123 2.43 36.57 13.16
N GLY A 124 1.55 35.62 13.49
CA GLY A 124 0.11 35.86 13.58
C GLY A 124 -0.51 36.23 12.23
N ALA A 125 0.05 35.71 11.14
CA ALA A 125 -0.38 36.01 9.77
C ALA A 125 -1.86 35.66 9.57
N LEU A 126 -2.57 36.50 8.81
CA LEU A 126 -3.97 36.28 8.45
C LEU A 126 -4.13 35.81 6.99
N GLU A 127 -3.06 35.92 6.20
CA GLU A 127 -3.00 35.57 4.79
C GLU A 127 -1.62 34.94 4.49
N PRO A 128 -1.52 34.03 3.50
CA PRO A 128 -0.25 33.44 3.11
C PRO A 128 0.66 34.47 2.44
N SER A 129 1.97 34.27 2.60
CA SER A 129 2.96 35.11 1.90
C SER A 129 2.96 34.83 0.39
N ALA A 130 3.49 35.76 -0.41
CA ALA A 130 3.62 35.57 -1.86
C ALA A 130 4.45 34.31 -2.20
N ASP A 131 5.53 34.06 -1.45
CA ASP A 131 6.38 32.88 -1.63
C ASP A 131 5.64 31.58 -1.26
N GLU A 132 4.82 31.61 -0.21
CA GLU A 132 3.99 30.47 0.18
C GLU A 132 2.92 30.18 -0.88
N ILE A 133 2.30 31.20 -1.48
CA ILE A 133 1.33 31.02 -2.57
C ILE A 133 2.00 30.31 -3.76
N VAL A 134 3.19 30.76 -4.16
CA VAL A 134 3.96 30.14 -5.25
C VAL A 134 4.31 28.69 -4.91
N PHE A 135 4.72 28.43 -3.67
CA PHE A 135 5.02 27.09 -3.18
C PHE A 135 3.78 26.18 -3.22
N MET A 136 2.64 26.64 -2.69
CA MET A 136 1.38 25.90 -2.69
C MET A 136 0.90 25.60 -4.12
N ASP A 137 1.02 26.57 -5.04
CA ASP A 137 0.62 26.38 -6.43
C ASP A 137 1.53 25.37 -7.14
N SER A 138 2.83 25.39 -6.86
CA SER A 138 3.79 24.38 -7.35
C SER A 138 3.46 22.98 -6.82
N LEU A 139 3.17 22.86 -5.52
CA LEU A 139 2.81 21.58 -4.89
C LEU A 139 1.49 21.03 -5.45
N ALA A 140 0.50 21.91 -5.64
CA ALA A 140 -0.78 21.53 -6.25
C ALA A 140 -0.61 21.07 -7.70
N GLU A 141 0.26 21.72 -8.47
CA GLU A 141 0.58 21.32 -9.84
C GLU A 141 1.32 19.97 -9.88
N GLN A 142 2.25 19.74 -8.94
CA GLN A 142 2.92 18.46 -8.79
C GLN A 142 1.91 17.35 -8.45
N LYS A 143 1.03 17.57 -7.47
CA LYS A 143 -0.03 16.63 -7.10
C LYS A 143 -1.02 16.36 -8.25
N ARG A 144 -1.32 17.37 -9.08
CA ARG A 144 -2.14 17.16 -10.30
C ARG A 144 -1.44 16.29 -11.32
N LYS A 145 -0.15 16.50 -11.54
CA LYS A 145 0.66 15.67 -12.43
C LYS A 145 0.76 14.23 -11.92
N GLU A 146 0.83 14.04 -10.61
CA GLU A 146 0.86 12.72 -9.99
C GLU A 146 -0.53 12.05 -9.90
N GLY A 147 -1.62 12.81 -9.97
CA GLY A 147 -2.99 12.32 -9.72
C GLY A 147 -3.92 12.17 -10.94
N ASN A 148 -3.57 12.68 -12.13
CA ASN A 148 -4.46 12.72 -13.30
C ASN A 148 -4.30 11.55 -14.28
N GLU A 149 -3.87 10.37 -13.80
CA GLU A 149 -3.57 9.22 -14.67
C GLU A 149 -4.64 8.10 -14.68
N ASP A 150 -5.76 8.21 -13.94
CA ASP A 150 -6.70 7.08 -13.77
C ASP A 150 -8.21 7.34 -13.99
N ASP A 151 -8.70 8.54 -14.35
CA ASP A 151 -10.15 8.81 -14.52
C ASP A 151 -10.52 9.32 -15.94
N ASP A 152 -10.42 8.44 -16.96
CA ASP A 152 -11.06 8.64 -18.26
C ASP A 152 -11.76 7.32 -18.68
N ASP A 153 -12.83 7.01 -17.94
CA ASP A 153 -13.88 6.09 -18.38
C ASP A 153 -14.70 6.79 -19.48
N GLY A 154 -14.21 6.65 -20.71
CA GLY A 154 -15.00 6.91 -21.91
C GLY A 154 -16.02 5.79 -22.10
N ASP A 155 -17.16 5.95 -21.44
CA ASP A 155 -18.45 5.40 -21.90
C ASP A 155 -18.77 6.03 -23.26
N ASP A 156 -18.58 5.27 -24.34
CA ASP A 156 -19.32 5.40 -25.60
C ASP A 156 -19.00 4.16 -26.46
N VAL A 157 -19.79 3.11 -26.32
CA VAL A 157 -19.87 2.02 -27.30
C VAL A 157 -21.33 1.83 -27.69
N ASP A 158 -21.72 2.52 -28.76
CA ASP A 158 -22.86 2.15 -29.58
C ASP A 158 -22.54 0.81 -30.29
N ASP A 159 -23.30 -0.21 -29.91
CA ASP A 159 -24.07 -1.13 -30.76
C ASP A 159 -23.62 -1.31 -32.23
N ASP A 160 -22.95 -2.43 -32.56
CA ASP A 160 -23.34 -3.27 -33.70
C ASP A 160 -22.67 -4.67 -33.70
N GLU A 161 -23.42 -5.64 -34.21
CA GLU A 161 -23.34 -7.09 -34.05
C GLU A 161 -22.14 -7.81 -34.73
N GLU A 162 -21.58 -8.84 -34.07
CA GLU A 162 -21.68 -10.28 -34.48
C GLU A 162 -20.56 -11.16 -33.88
N ALA A 163 -21.02 -12.17 -33.13
CA ALA A 163 -20.64 -13.58 -33.18
C ALA A 163 -19.16 -14.04 -32.95
N GLU A 164 -19.01 -14.69 -31.79
CA GLU A 164 -18.40 -16.02 -31.56
C GLU A 164 -17.06 -16.11 -30.80
N GLU A 165 -17.12 -17.07 -29.86
CA GLU A 165 -16.07 -17.79 -29.13
C GLU A 165 -15.52 -17.20 -27.81
N GLU A 166 -15.88 -17.93 -26.76
CA GLU A 166 -15.47 -17.80 -25.37
C GLU A 166 -13.97 -18.02 -25.19
N GLU A 167 -13.27 -17.13 -24.46
CA GLU A 167 -12.25 -17.52 -23.49
C GLU A 167 -12.24 -16.53 -22.30
N ASP A 168 -12.48 -17.11 -21.13
CA ASP A 168 -12.34 -16.56 -19.78
C ASP A 168 -10.86 -16.27 -19.46
N ASP A 169 -10.47 -15.00 -19.33
CA ASP A 169 -9.19 -14.61 -18.74
C ASP A 169 -9.38 -13.50 -17.70
N GLY A 170 -9.41 -13.93 -16.44
CA GLY A 170 -9.58 -13.11 -15.26
C GLY A 170 -8.50 -12.04 -15.11
N GLY A 171 -8.96 -10.80 -14.90
CA GLY A 171 -8.14 -9.61 -14.74
C GLY A 171 -7.06 -9.71 -13.64
N GLU A 172 -5.83 -9.43 -14.03
CA GLU A 172 -4.70 -9.25 -13.13
C GLU A 172 -4.76 -7.87 -12.44
N SER A 173 -5.10 -7.88 -11.14
CA SER A 173 -4.79 -6.79 -10.22
C SER A 173 -3.27 -6.73 -10.00
N SER A 174 -2.63 -5.74 -10.63
CA SER A 174 -1.20 -5.45 -10.54
C SER A 174 -0.80 -4.96 -9.14
N ALA A 175 -0.24 -5.87 -8.33
CA ALA A 175 0.59 -5.54 -7.17
C ALA A 175 2.07 -5.70 -7.59
N GLY A 176 2.66 -4.59 -8.05
CA GLY A 176 4.07 -4.51 -8.36
C GLY A 176 4.89 -4.07 -7.15
N SER A 177 5.64 -4.98 -6.56
CA SER A 177 6.93 -4.64 -5.92
C SER A 177 7.86 -5.83 -6.05
N SER A 178 8.71 -5.78 -7.07
CA SER A 178 9.84 -6.67 -7.26
C SER A 178 10.99 -6.26 -6.34
N GLY A 179 10.79 -6.41 -5.04
CA GLY A 179 11.88 -6.52 -4.07
C GLY A 179 12.29 -7.97 -3.96
N ALA A 180 13.58 -8.25 -3.77
CA ALA A 180 14.08 -9.57 -3.43
C ALA A 180 13.13 -10.22 -2.41
N VAL A 181 12.73 -11.47 -2.67
CA VAL A 181 11.77 -12.23 -1.87
C VAL A 181 12.36 -12.41 -0.47
N SER A 182 12.16 -11.41 0.38
CA SER A 182 12.68 -11.40 1.75
C SER A 182 11.85 -12.42 2.50
N GLU A 183 12.46 -13.57 2.77
CA GLU A 183 11.89 -14.61 3.61
C GLU A 183 11.52 -13.95 4.95
N SER A 184 10.22 -13.76 5.20
CA SER A 184 9.76 -13.04 6.39
C SER A 184 10.09 -13.83 7.65
N GLY A 185 10.86 -13.21 8.55
CA GLY A 185 11.14 -13.76 9.88
C GLY A 185 9.95 -13.66 10.85
N THR A 186 8.85 -13.02 10.43
CA THR A 186 7.60 -12.83 11.19
C THR A 186 6.43 -13.57 10.52
N LEU A 187 5.49 -14.09 11.32
CA LEU A 187 4.28 -14.78 10.82
C LEU A 187 3.30 -13.81 10.15
N TRP A 188 3.15 -12.62 10.75
CA TRP A 188 2.32 -11.54 10.25
C TRP A 188 3.22 -10.42 9.71
N LYS A 189 2.78 -9.67 8.70
CA LYS A 189 3.54 -8.48 8.25
C LYS A 189 3.58 -7.39 9.31
N SER A 190 2.61 -7.38 10.25
CA SER A 190 2.54 -6.39 11.32
C SER A 190 1.92 -6.91 12.61
N ALA A 191 2.20 -6.24 13.72
CA ALA A 191 1.58 -6.48 15.03
C ALA A 191 0.07 -6.18 15.00
N GLU A 192 -0.35 -5.14 14.27
CA GLU A 192 -1.74 -4.72 14.18
C GLU A 192 -2.59 -5.70 13.37
N ALA A 193 -2.07 -6.25 12.27
CA ALA A 193 -2.75 -7.31 11.52
C ALA A 193 -2.97 -8.55 12.38
N ARG A 194 -1.96 -8.94 13.15
CA ARG A 194 -2.07 -10.01 14.14
C ARG A 194 -3.15 -9.68 15.17
N ALA A 195 -3.15 -8.47 15.73
CA ALA A 195 -4.12 -8.06 16.74
C ALA A 195 -5.56 -8.11 16.21
N ARG A 196 -5.79 -7.66 14.95
CA ARG A 196 -7.10 -7.77 14.28
C ARG A 196 -7.53 -9.22 14.14
N TRP A 197 -6.65 -10.09 13.62
CA TRP A 197 -6.95 -11.52 13.47
C TRP A 197 -7.26 -12.18 14.81
N VAL A 198 -6.44 -11.95 15.84
CA VAL A 198 -6.63 -12.52 17.18
C VAL A 198 -7.93 -12.01 17.81
N GLY A 199 -8.23 -10.71 17.66
CA GLY A 199 -9.48 -10.11 18.15
C GLY A 199 -10.71 -10.81 17.56
N VAL A 200 -10.73 -11.01 16.24
CA VAL A 200 -11.82 -11.71 15.55
C VAL A 200 -11.91 -13.16 16.02
N MET A 201 -10.78 -13.88 16.13
CA MET A 201 -10.82 -15.29 16.54
C MET A 201 -11.20 -15.50 18.00
N ARG A 202 -11.06 -14.48 18.85
CA ARG A 202 -11.56 -14.53 20.25
C ARG A 202 -13.07 -14.30 20.35
N ALA A 203 -13.66 -13.59 19.40
CA ALA A 203 -15.10 -13.32 19.37
C ALA A 203 -15.64 -13.38 17.93
N PRO A 204 -15.58 -14.55 17.26
CA PRO A 204 -16.01 -14.66 15.88
C PRO A 204 -17.53 -14.49 15.77
N SER A 205 -17.96 -13.64 14.85
CA SER A 205 -19.39 -13.38 14.62
C SER A 205 -20.11 -14.56 13.94
N SER A 206 -19.37 -15.48 13.31
CA SER A 206 -19.92 -16.63 12.60
C SER A 206 -18.86 -17.71 12.33
N LEU A 207 -19.30 -18.90 11.93
CA LEU A 207 -18.41 -19.94 11.41
C LEU A 207 -17.67 -19.52 10.14
N HIS A 208 -18.26 -18.64 9.31
CA HIS A 208 -17.59 -18.08 8.14
C HIS A 208 -16.37 -17.22 8.54
N ALA A 209 -16.49 -16.44 9.62
CA ALA A 209 -15.36 -15.67 10.16
C ALA A 209 -14.23 -16.60 10.62
N VAL A 210 -14.57 -17.73 11.26
CA VAL A 210 -13.58 -18.76 11.66
C VAL A 210 -12.92 -19.40 10.44
N ALA A 211 -13.69 -19.75 9.40
CA ALA A 211 -13.16 -20.33 8.17
C ALA A 211 -12.22 -19.38 7.44
N LEU A 212 -12.58 -18.08 7.36
CA LEU A 212 -11.74 -17.03 6.80
C LEU A 212 -10.47 -16.81 7.64
N GLY A 213 -10.59 -16.82 8.97
CA GLY A 213 -9.46 -16.75 9.90
C GLY A 213 -8.48 -17.91 9.70
N LEU A 214 -8.98 -19.14 9.54
CA LEU A 214 -8.17 -20.31 9.25
C LEU A 214 -7.48 -20.22 7.88
N ALA A 215 -8.20 -19.80 6.83
CA ALA A 215 -7.64 -19.61 5.50
C ALA A 215 -6.51 -18.56 5.52
N SER A 216 -6.74 -17.45 6.23
CA SER A 216 -5.74 -16.40 6.44
C SER A 216 -4.50 -16.95 7.16
N LEU A 217 -4.67 -17.64 8.29
CA LEU A 217 -3.55 -18.23 9.03
C LEU A 217 -2.75 -19.21 8.15
N LYS A 218 -3.44 -20.05 7.36
CA LYS A 218 -2.80 -20.97 6.43
C LYS A 218 -1.94 -20.24 5.40
N ALA A 219 -2.44 -19.16 4.80
CA ALA A 219 -1.69 -18.37 3.83
C ALA A 219 -0.42 -17.76 4.47
N HIS A 220 -0.53 -17.24 5.70
CA HIS A 220 0.61 -16.69 6.43
C HIS A 220 1.64 -17.76 6.79
N VAL A 221 1.20 -18.94 7.24
CA VAL A 221 2.10 -20.07 7.54
C VAL A 221 2.89 -20.51 6.30
N VAL A 222 2.30 -20.47 5.10
CA VAL A 222 3.00 -20.80 3.84
C VAL A 222 4.15 -19.82 3.53
N LEU A 223 4.05 -18.57 3.98
CA LEU A 223 5.10 -17.56 3.82
C LEU A 223 6.10 -17.56 5.01
N PHE A 224 5.71 -18.14 6.14
CA PHE A 224 6.45 -18.10 7.39
C PHE A 224 7.50 -19.21 7.48
N LYS A 225 8.73 -18.87 7.12
CA LYS A 225 9.86 -19.80 7.01
C LYS A 225 10.08 -20.72 8.23
N PRO A 226 10.03 -20.24 9.49
CA PRO A 226 10.27 -21.10 10.65
C PRO A 226 9.34 -22.31 10.74
N ALA A 227 8.13 -22.22 10.17
CA ALA A 227 7.14 -23.31 10.19
C ALA A 227 7.28 -24.30 9.01
N LEU A 228 8.17 -24.04 8.04
CA LEU A 228 8.23 -24.80 6.80
C LEU A 228 9.38 -25.80 6.79
N GLU A 229 9.04 -27.08 6.63
CA GLU A 229 10.02 -28.15 6.38
C GLU A 229 10.68 -28.02 5.00
N ARG A 230 9.95 -27.45 4.03
CA ARG A 230 10.38 -27.26 2.63
C ARG A 230 9.93 -25.89 2.13
N LYS A 231 10.78 -25.26 1.32
CA LYS A 231 10.43 -23.98 0.68
C LYS A 231 9.27 -24.18 -0.30
N PRO A 232 8.27 -23.28 -0.31
CA PRO A 232 7.18 -23.35 -1.27
C PRO A 232 7.70 -23.08 -2.68
N SER A 233 6.99 -23.59 -3.69
CA SER A 233 7.28 -23.24 -5.07
C SER A 233 7.03 -21.74 -5.31
N LYS A 234 7.62 -21.18 -6.37
CA LYS A 234 7.41 -19.77 -6.73
C LYS A 234 5.92 -19.45 -6.95
N THR A 235 5.17 -20.38 -7.52
CA THR A 235 3.72 -20.25 -7.74
C THR A 235 2.97 -20.23 -6.41
N GLN A 236 3.26 -21.17 -5.51
CA GLN A 236 2.66 -21.23 -4.17
C GLN A 236 2.97 -19.96 -3.36
N TYR A 237 4.19 -19.43 -3.49
CA TYR A 237 4.57 -18.18 -2.85
C TYR A 237 3.77 -16.99 -3.40
N LYS A 238 3.65 -16.86 -4.73
CA LYS A 238 2.87 -15.78 -5.37
C LYS A 238 1.41 -15.83 -4.92
N GLU A 239 0.81 -17.01 -4.93
CA GLU A 239 -0.57 -17.25 -4.51
C GLU A 239 -0.77 -16.93 -3.02
N ALA A 240 0.07 -17.46 -2.13
CA ALA A 240 0.01 -17.15 -0.71
C ALA A 240 0.24 -15.65 -0.44
N SER A 241 1.16 -15.02 -1.15
CA SER A 241 1.41 -13.57 -1.05
C SER A 241 0.17 -12.75 -1.45
N ALA A 242 -0.49 -13.11 -2.56
CA ALA A 242 -1.74 -12.47 -2.97
C ALA A 242 -2.85 -12.70 -1.93
N ASN A 243 -3.00 -13.94 -1.46
CA ASN A 243 -3.99 -14.31 -0.45
C ASN A 243 -3.74 -13.65 0.91
N THR A 244 -2.51 -13.35 1.29
CA THR A 244 -2.26 -12.59 2.53
C THR A 244 -2.64 -11.13 2.38
N ALA A 245 -2.45 -10.51 1.20
CA ALA A 245 -2.69 -9.09 0.98
C ALA A 245 -4.13 -8.66 1.31
N GLN A 246 -5.13 -9.49 0.96
CA GLN A 246 -6.55 -9.27 1.28
C GLN A 246 -6.86 -9.27 2.80
N HIS A 247 -5.94 -9.65 3.67
CA HIS A 247 -6.20 -9.75 5.12
C HIS A 247 -5.69 -8.57 5.94
N TYR A 248 -5.04 -7.59 5.32
CA TYR A 248 -4.39 -6.49 6.03
C TYR A 248 -5.28 -5.27 6.27
N HIS A 249 -6.44 -5.16 5.62
CA HIS A 249 -7.34 -4.04 5.85
C HIS A 249 -8.19 -4.23 7.13
N ALA A 250 -8.65 -3.12 7.73
CA ALA A 250 -9.40 -3.15 9.00
C ALA A 250 -10.66 -4.02 8.93
N ASN A 251 -11.30 -4.07 7.75
CA ASN A 251 -12.54 -4.81 7.53
C ASN A 251 -12.33 -6.28 7.09
N ALA A 252 -11.09 -6.79 7.06
CA ALA A 252 -10.75 -8.09 6.47
C ALA A 252 -11.49 -9.28 7.08
N PHE A 253 -12.00 -9.12 8.30
CA PHE A 253 -12.67 -10.17 9.05
C PHE A 253 -14.08 -9.78 9.50
N GLY A 254 -14.66 -8.73 8.90
CA GLY A 254 -16.02 -8.30 9.22
C GLY A 254 -16.21 -7.80 10.66
N ALA A 255 -15.13 -7.43 11.35
CA ALA A 255 -15.21 -6.73 12.62
C ALA A 255 -15.84 -5.35 12.35
N THR A 256 -17.10 -5.17 12.74
CA THR A 256 -17.81 -3.90 12.60
C THR A 256 -17.02 -2.82 13.32
N SER A 257 -16.72 -1.74 12.60
CA SER A 257 -15.86 -0.61 12.94
C SER A 257 -16.41 0.28 14.06
N SER A 258 -16.93 -0.27 15.16
CA SER A 258 -17.46 0.58 16.24
C SER A 258 -16.37 1.23 17.10
N GLU A 259 -15.08 0.91 16.92
CA GLU A 259 -13.98 1.51 17.70
C GLU A 259 -12.70 1.85 16.89
N ALA A 260 -12.73 1.78 15.56
CA ALA A 260 -11.59 2.20 14.74
C ALA A 260 -11.87 3.59 14.14
N SER A 261 -11.23 4.59 14.73
CA SER A 261 -11.22 6.00 14.35
C SER A 261 -11.19 6.26 12.84
N LYS A 262 -11.88 7.34 12.46
CA LYS A 262 -11.74 8.06 11.18
C LYS A 262 -10.26 8.10 10.74
N GLY A 263 -9.95 7.50 9.59
CA GLY A 263 -8.61 7.51 9.01
C GLY A 263 -8.72 7.55 7.49
N GLY A 264 -8.16 8.60 6.90
CA GLY A 264 -8.32 9.01 5.50
C GLY A 264 -7.75 8.05 4.45
N GLU A 265 -8.30 8.19 3.24
CA GLU A 265 -7.82 7.59 1.99
C GLU A 265 -6.38 8.03 1.67
N LYS A 266 -5.50 7.06 1.39
CA LYS A 266 -4.19 7.31 0.76
C LYS A 266 -4.22 6.74 -0.67
N LYS A 267 -4.16 7.63 -1.67
CA LYS A 267 -3.85 7.28 -3.09
C LYS A 267 -2.34 7.02 -3.21
N GLY A 268 -1.96 5.86 -3.73
CA GLY A 268 -0.56 5.45 -3.93
C GLY A 268 -0.08 5.65 -5.36
N THR A 269 1.18 6.05 -5.51
CA THR A 269 1.91 6.34 -6.75
C THR A 269 2.37 5.06 -7.47
N ALA A 270 1.55 4.51 -8.35
CA ALA A 270 1.93 3.45 -9.29
C ALA A 270 2.21 4.05 -10.68
N ALA A 271 3.04 3.39 -11.49
CA ALA A 271 3.22 3.78 -12.89
C ALA A 271 1.86 3.76 -13.62
N PRO A 272 1.59 4.71 -14.53
CA PRO A 272 0.33 4.75 -15.27
C PRO A 272 0.09 3.41 -15.96
N ARG A 273 -1.09 2.83 -15.74
CA ARG A 273 -1.43 1.51 -16.28
C ARG A 273 -1.41 1.48 -17.81
N ARG A 274 -1.57 2.64 -18.46
CA ARG A 274 -1.66 2.81 -19.92
C ARG A 274 -0.48 3.63 -20.45
N PHE A 275 0.00 3.31 -21.66
CA PHE A 275 1.02 4.10 -22.36
C PHE A 275 0.37 5.33 -23.00
N SER A 276 0.99 6.51 -22.88
CA SER A 276 0.47 7.72 -23.53
C SER A 276 0.55 7.62 -25.07
N PRO A 277 -0.22 8.42 -25.84
CA PRO A 277 -0.09 8.46 -27.31
C PRO A 277 1.33 8.76 -27.79
N GLU A 278 2.05 9.64 -27.07
CA GLU A 278 3.45 9.98 -27.33
C GLU A 278 4.37 8.79 -27.04
N GLU A 279 4.15 8.06 -25.93
CA GLU A 279 4.89 6.83 -25.62
C GLU A 279 4.61 5.74 -26.67
N LEU A 280 3.38 5.60 -27.17
CA LEU A 280 3.03 4.65 -28.22
C LEU A 280 3.68 5.01 -29.57
N LYS A 281 3.73 6.31 -29.89
CA LYS A 281 4.45 6.81 -31.06
C LYS A 281 5.95 6.55 -30.92
N ALA A 282 6.53 6.88 -29.78
CA ALA A 282 7.92 6.60 -29.45
C ALA A 282 8.24 5.10 -29.50
N LEU A 283 7.32 4.26 -29.06
CA LEU A 283 7.47 2.80 -29.09
C LEU A 283 7.47 2.27 -30.53
N ARG A 284 6.55 2.74 -31.38
CA ARG A 284 6.51 2.41 -32.83
C ARG A 284 7.76 2.90 -33.55
N ASP A 285 8.19 4.12 -33.26
CA ASP A 285 9.39 4.71 -33.86
C ASP A 285 10.65 3.99 -33.40
N GLY A 286 10.74 3.64 -32.11
CA GLY A 286 11.81 2.84 -31.53
C GLY A 286 11.88 1.45 -32.15
N HIS A 287 10.76 0.73 -32.26
CA HIS A 287 10.73 -0.57 -32.93
C HIS A 287 11.16 -0.44 -34.41
N ARG A 288 10.62 0.53 -35.15
CA ARG A 288 10.99 0.76 -36.57
C ARG A 288 12.48 1.02 -36.74
N ARG A 289 13.09 1.80 -35.83
CA ARG A 289 14.51 2.18 -35.91
C ARG A 289 15.45 1.08 -35.44
N PHE A 290 15.05 0.30 -34.44
CA PHE A 290 15.99 -0.56 -33.69
C PHE A 290 15.71 -2.07 -33.82
N ALA A 291 14.52 -2.52 -34.22
CA ALA A 291 14.19 -3.96 -34.25
C ALA A 291 15.03 -4.76 -35.26
N GLY A 292 15.48 -4.14 -36.35
CA GLY A 292 16.34 -4.76 -37.35
C GLY A 292 17.84 -4.73 -37.01
N GLN A 293 18.25 -3.97 -35.98
CA GLN A 293 19.65 -3.86 -35.58
C GLN A 293 20.06 -5.08 -34.75
N LYS A 294 20.32 -6.21 -35.41
CA LYS A 294 20.99 -7.36 -34.78
C LYS A 294 22.46 -7.01 -34.52
N GLY A 295 22.73 -6.36 -33.40
CA GLY A 295 24.06 -5.87 -33.03
C GLY A 295 24.73 -6.73 -31.96
N LYS A 296 25.91 -7.28 -32.31
CA LYS A 296 26.83 -8.09 -31.51
C LYS A 296 27.41 -7.43 -30.23
N ALA A 297 26.94 -6.23 -29.86
CA ALA A 297 27.21 -5.58 -28.59
C ALA A 297 26.18 -4.45 -28.39
N GLY A 298 25.39 -4.52 -27.32
CA GLY A 298 24.58 -3.39 -26.85
C GLY A 298 23.08 -3.50 -27.13
N GLY A 299 22.35 -3.97 -26.10
CA GLY A 299 20.94 -3.67 -25.81
C GLY A 299 19.88 -4.34 -26.70
N SER A 300 18.78 -4.76 -26.09
CA SER A 300 17.53 -5.05 -26.80
C SER A 300 17.03 -3.78 -27.50
N TRP A 301 16.18 -3.92 -28.52
CA TRP A 301 15.58 -2.74 -29.17
C TRP A 301 14.74 -1.91 -28.18
N THR A 302 14.15 -2.54 -27.16
CA THR A 302 13.41 -1.88 -26.08
C THR A 302 14.31 -1.05 -25.16
N SER A 303 15.52 -1.53 -24.84
CA SER A 303 16.52 -0.75 -24.07
C SER A 303 16.89 0.53 -24.79
N LYS A 304 17.25 0.41 -26.07
CA LYS A 304 17.60 1.59 -26.90
C LYS A 304 16.44 2.54 -27.07
N THR A 305 15.22 2.00 -27.13
CA THR A 305 14.00 2.81 -27.22
C THR A 305 13.79 3.62 -25.94
N LEU A 306 13.96 3.03 -24.75
CA LEU A 306 13.91 3.73 -23.46
C LEU A 306 15.00 4.81 -23.32
N GLU A 307 16.21 4.53 -23.78
CA GLU A 307 17.33 5.49 -23.71
C GLU A 307 17.17 6.65 -24.70
N THR A 308 16.51 6.42 -25.83
CA THR A 308 16.43 7.41 -26.93
C THR A 308 15.21 8.31 -26.85
N PHE A 309 14.09 7.81 -26.33
CA PHE A 309 12.82 8.51 -26.32
C PHE A 309 12.33 8.76 -24.90
N ASN A 310 11.50 9.79 -24.73
CA ASN A 310 10.94 10.14 -23.43
C ASN A 310 9.77 9.19 -23.10
N PHE A 311 10.03 8.24 -22.22
CA PHE A 311 9.02 7.39 -21.58
C PHE A 311 8.85 7.78 -20.12
N HIS A 312 7.73 7.40 -19.51
CA HIS A 312 7.55 7.59 -18.08
C HIS A 312 8.70 6.90 -17.30
N PRO A 313 9.27 7.51 -16.24
CA PRO A 313 10.49 7.01 -15.57
C PRO A 313 10.38 5.58 -15.01
N LEU A 314 9.16 5.13 -14.71
CA LEU A 314 8.88 3.77 -14.24
C LEU A 314 8.68 2.75 -15.38
N ARG A 315 8.77 3.15 -16.65
CA ARG A 315 8.71 2.22 -17.78
C ARG A 315 9.98 1.40 -17.84
N THR A 316 9.78 0.10 -17.92
CA THR A 316 10.86 -0.89 -18.05
C THR A 316 10.82 -1.51 -19.44
N GLU A 317 11.93 -2.11 -19.87
CA GLU A 317 11.98 -2.84 -21.15
C GLU A 317 10.86 -3.86 -21.28
N ARG A 318 10.53 -4.54 -20.16
CA ARG A 318 9.43 -5.51 -20.08
C ARG A 318 8.08 -4.85 -20.38
N SER A 319 7.83 -3.66 -19.83
CA SER A 319 6.57 -2.94 -20.08
C SER A 319 6.44 -2.52 -21.55
N LEU A 320 7.53 -2.07 -22.18
CA LEU A 320 7.53 -1.73 -23.62
C LEU A 320 7.30 -2.97 -24.48
N LEU A 321 7.95 -4.10 -24.15
CA LEU A 321 7.79 -5.35 -24.88
C LEU A 321 6.35 -5.86 -24.77
N GLN A 322 5.78 -5.89 -23.55
CA GLN A 322 4.39 -6.30 -23.33
C GLN A 322 3.41 -5.41 -24.08
N LYS A 323 3.62 -4.08 -24.06
CA LYS A 323 2.76 -3.17 -24.81
C LYS A 323 2.92 -3.37 -26.31
N TRP A 324 4.13 -3.61 -26.80
CA TRP A 324 4.39 -3.87 -28.20
C TRP A 324 3.72 -5.14 -28.70
N GLU A 325 3.78 -6.24 -27.95
CA GLU A 325 3.08 -7.48 -28.33
C GLU A 325 1.56 -7.28 -28.39
N LYS A 326 0.98 -6.43 -27.53
CA LYS A 326 -0.45 -6.06 -27.60
C LYS A 326 -0.81 -5.11 -28.75
N MET A 327 0.17 -4.49 -29.40
CA MET A 327 -0.03 -3.55 -30.51
C MET A 327 0.16 -4.17 -31.90
N LYS A 328 0.72 -5.38 -31.96
CA LYS A 328 0.82 -6.16 -33.20
C LYS A 328 -0.54 -6.73 -33.56
#